data_AF-A0A536LEI3-F1
#
_entry.id   AF-A0A536LEI3-F1
#
_cell.length_a   1.000
_cell.length_b   1.000
_cell.length_c   1.000
_cell.angle_alpha   90.00
_cell.angle_beta   90.00
_cell.angle_gamma   90.00
#
_symmetry.space_group_name_H-M   'P 1'
#
loop_
_entity.id
_entity.type
_entity.pdbx_description
1 polymer ?
#
loop_
_entity_poly.entity_id
_entity_poly.type
_entity_poly.pdbx_seq_one_letter_code
_entity_poly.pdbx_strand_id
1 'polypeptide(L)'
;MKTELLLVRDGLEGAAPWMAQVLRDAGFHVRMASGAELTDIEPAEVVLVRISDRDPTATCWTLHRQGYRWIVAVSGSSSSQECIRLLNAGADYYIDAWLPPAELVARVKVVLRFSDWLAESYDHGTLGHQPIPNTAGSRTHQ
;
A
#
# COMPACT_ATOMS: atom_id res chain seq x y z
N MET A 1 -1.06 -18.51 3.67
CA MET A 1 -1.86 -17.43 4.31
C MET A 1 -2.84 -16.89 3.29
N LYS A 2 -4.06 -16.54 3.68
CA LYS A 2 -4.97 -15.81 2.79
C LYS A 2 -4.53 -14.36 2.78
N THR A 3 -4.09 -13.86 1.64
CA THR A 3 -3.69 -12.47 1.47
C THR A 3 -4.89 -11.56 1.70
N GLU A 4 -4.77 -10.70 2.70
CA GLU A 4 -5.85 -9.82 3.13
C GLU A 4 -5.62 -8.41 2.58
N LEU A 5 -6.70 -7.84 2.03
CA LEU A 5 -6.76 -6.46 1.54
C LEU A 5 -7.57 -5.63 2.53
N LEU A 6 -7.01 -4.50 2.96
CA LEU A 6 -7.75 -3.49 3.69
C LEU A 6 -8.11 -2.34 2.76
N LEU A 7 -9.39 -1.98 2.71
CA LEU A 7 -9.88 -0.82 1.97
C LEU A 7 -10.36 0.26 2.95
N VAL A 8 -9.70 1.42 2.92
CA VAL A 8 -10.03 2.56 3.76
C VAL A 8 -11.12 3.40 3.09
N ARG A 9 -12.25 3.58 3.77
CA ARG A 9 -13.46 4.17 3.17
C ARG A 9 -13.45 5.70 3.09
N ASP A 10 -12.63 6.37 3.89
CA ASP A 10 -12.61 7.84 4.02
C ASP A 10 -12.28 8.53 2.70
N GLY A 11 -13.19 9.39 2.25
CA GLY A 11 -13.10 10.06 0.96
C GLY A 11 -13.30 9.14 -0.25
N LEU A 12 -13.70 7.88 -0.04
CA LEU A 12 -14.06 6.91 -1.07
C LEU A 12 -15.47 6.36 -0.84
N GLU A 13 -16.36 7.09 -0.17
CA GLU A 13 -17.65 6.59 0.30
C GLU A 13 -18.51 6.01 -0.84
N GLY A 14 -18.44 6.60 -2.04
CA GLY A 14 -19.13 6.10 -3.23
C GLY A 14 -18.42 4.94 -3.95
N ALA A 15 -17.09 4.88 -3.89
CA ALA A 15 -16.30 3.89 -4.64
C ALA A 15 -15.97 2.65 -3.82
N ALA A 16 -15.67 2.81 -2.53
CA ALA A 16 -15.18 1.73 -1.67
C ALA A 16 -16.13 0.53 -1.56
N PRO A 17 -17.45 0.69 -1.39
CA PRO A 17 -18.37 -0.45 -1.39
C PRO A 17 -18.35 -1.25 -2.70
N TRP A 18 -18.29 -0.54 -3.83
CA TRP A 18 -18.23 -1.14 -5.16
C TRP A 18 -16.89 -1.86 -5.40
N MET A 19 -15.76 -1.21 -5.07
CA MET A 19 -14.43 -1.82 -5.18
C MET A 19 -14.34 -3.09 -4.33
N ALA A 20 -14.82 -3.05 -3.10
CA ALA A 20 -14.83 -4.20 -2.20
C ALA A 20 -15.67 -5.34 -2.76
N GLN A 21 -16.83 -5.05 -3.36
CA GLN A 21 -17.67 -6.04 -4.00
C GLN A 21 -16.95 -6.71 -5.18
N VAL A 22 -16.43 -5.91 -6.12
CA VAL A 22 -15.67 -6.40 -7.29
C VAL A 22 -14.51 -7.30 -6.88
N LEU A 23 -13.74 -6.89 -5.86
CA LEU A 23 -12.59 -7.63 -5.39
C LEU A 23 -12.99 -8.94 -4.66
N ARG A 24 -14.07 -8.92 -3.87
CA ARG A 24 -14.61 -10.14 -3.24
C ARG A 24 -15.14 -11.14 -4.27
N ASP A 25 -15.84 -10.66 -5.30
CA ASP A 25 -16.33 -11.51 -6.40
C ASP A 25 -15.18 -12.15 -7.18
N ALA A 26 -14.02 -11.49 -7.22
CA ALA A 26 -12.78 -12.04 -7.78
C ALA A 26 -12.03 -13.01 -6.84
N GLY A 27 -12.54 -13.25 -5.63
CA GLY A 27 -11.99 -14.20 -4.66
C GLY A 27 -11.03 -13.59 -3.62
N PHE A 28 -10.89 -12.27 -3.56
CA PHE A 28 -10.03 -11.63 -2.54
C PHE A 28 -10.72 -11.50 -1.18
N HIS A 29 -9.92 -11.57 -0.13
CA HIS A 29 -10.36 -11.28 1.23
C HIS A 29 -10.24 -9.79 1.51
N VAL A 30 -11.36 -9.06 1.43
CA VAL A 30 -11.39 -7.59 1.60
C VAL A 30 -12.08 -7.20 2.90
N ARG A 31 -11.33 -6.57 3.81
CA ARG A 31 -11.86 -5.85 4.96
C ARG A 31 -12.03 -4.37 4.61
N MET A 32 -13.03 -3.75 5.20
CA MET A 32 -13.22 -2.29 5.11
C MET A 32 -13.08 -1.70 6.50
N ALA A 33 -12.42 -0.56 6.59
CA ALA A 33 -12.28 0.22 7.81
C ALA A 33 -12.24 1.70 7.47
N SER A 34 -12.54 2.55 8.43
CA SER A 34 -12.26 3.98 8.39
C SER A 34 -10.82 4.27 8.81
N GLY A 35 -10.33 5.46 8.49
CA GLY A 35 -9.01 5.96 8.86
C GLY A 35 -8.81 5.98 10.38
N ALA A 36 -9.89 6.27 11.13
CA ALA A 36 -9.87 6.27 12.59
C ALA A 36 -9.70 4.85 13.19
N GLU A 37 -10.11 3.81 12.47
CA GLU A 37 -10.01 2.42 12.92
C GLU A 37 -8.61 1.83 12.63
N LEU A 38 -7.76 2.50 11.86
CA LEU A 38 -6.47 1.96 11.42
C LEU A 38 -5.49 1.66 12.55
N THR A 39 -5.61 2.34 13.69
CA THR A 39 -4.74 2.10 14.86
C THR A 39 -5.12 0.86 15.65
N ASP A 40 -6.38 0.43 15.53
CA ASP A 40 -6.96 -0.60 16.40
C ASP A 40 -7.12 -1.95 15.68
N ILE A 41 -6.75 -1.99 14.40
CA ILE A 41 -6.82 -3.19 13.56
C ILE A 41 -5.44 -3.73 13.25
N GLU A 42 -5.33 -5.06 13.24
CA GLU A 42 -4.15 -5.72 12.71
C GLU A 42 -3.92 -5.29 11.24
N PRO A 43 -2.70 -4.86 10.89
CA PRO A 43 -2.38 -4.36 9.57
C PRO A 43 -2.52 -5.49 8.54
N ALA A 44 -3.21 -5.18 7.45
CA ALA A 44 -3.30 -6.06 6.30
C ALA A 44 -2.02 -5.99 5.46
N GLU A 45 -1.81 -6.98 4.60
CA GLU A 45 -0.67 -7.04 3.70
C GLU A 45 -0.68 -5.89 2.68
N VAL A 46 -1.88 -5.53 2.19
CA VAL A 46 -2.11 -4.38 1.32
C VAL A 46 -3.20 -3.49 1.89
N VAL A 47 -2.92 -2.19 1.94
CA VAL A 47 -3.93 -1.17 2.23
C VAL A 47 -4.22 -0.33 0.99
N LEU A 48 -5.49 -0.23 0.64
CA LEU A 48 -6.02 0.66 -0.39
C LEU A 48 -6.61 1.87 0.31
N VAL A 49 -6.03 3.05 0.10
CA VAL A 49 -6.40 4.25 0.88
C VAL A 49 -6.35 5.50 0.01
N ARG A 50 -7.30 6.40 0.22
CA ARG A 50 -7.23 7.75 -0.33
C ARG A 50 -6.39 8.63 0.57
N ILE A 51 -5.27 9.13 0.04
CA ILE A 51 -4.36 10.02 0.75
C ILE A 51 -4.69 11.46 0.35
N SER A 52 -5.45 12.15 1.21
CA SER A 52 -5.88 13.53 0.98
C SER A 52 -5.16 14.55 1.87
N ASP A 53 -4.17 14.09 2.63
CA ASP A 53 -3.47 14.92 3.61
C ASP A 53 -2.64 16.01 2.95
N ARG A 54 -2.44 17.10 3.71
CA ARG A 54 -1.51 18.18 3.33
C ARG A 54 -0.07 17.66 3.23
N ASP A 55 0.24 16.60 3.97
CA ASP A 55 1.52 15.91 3.95
C ASP A 55 1.31 14.41 3.66
N PRO A 56 1.24 14.01 2.38
CA PRO A 56 1.05 12.60 2.01
C PRO A 56 2.26 11.73 2.41
N THR A 57 3.45 12.31 2.55
CA THR A 57 4.66 11.58 2.93
C THR A 57 4.56 11.10 4.38
N ALA A 58 4.10 11.97 5.28
CA ALA A 58 3.86 11.61 6.67
C ALA A 58 2.81 10.48 6.80
N THR A 59 1.76 10.51 5.97
CA THR A 59 0.72 9.47 5.94
C THR A 59 1.29 8.13 5.50
N CYS A 60 2.02 8.06 4.38
CA CYS A 60 2.66 6.83 3.93
C CYS A 60 3.64 6.28 4.98
N TRP A 61 4.47 7.15 5.57
CA TRP A 61 5.42 6.75 6.60
C TRP A 61 4.73 6.19 7.85
N THR A 62 3.62 6.80 8.27
CA THR A 62 2.82 6.33 9.41
C THR A 62 2.25 4.95 9.15
N LEU A 63 1.66 4.73 7.97
CA LEU A 63 1.10 3.43 7.57
C LEU A 63 2.18 2.35 7.51
N HIS A 64 3.35 2.62 6.93
CA HIS A 64 4.45 1.66 6.95
C HIS A 64 4.90 1.32 8.38
N ARG A 65 4.97 2.31 9.28
CA ARG A 65 5.30 2.08 10.69
C ARG A 65 4.24 1.29 11.46
N GLN A 66 2.98 1.35 11.03
CA GLN A 66 1.90 0.51 11.54
C GLN A 66 1.98 -0.94 11.03
N GLY A 67 2.89 -1.24 10.09
CA GLY A 67 3.12 -2.59 9.57
C GLY A 67 2.46 -2.87 8.23
N TYR A 68 1.82 -1.88 7.59
CA TYR A 68 1.30 -2.05 6.23
C TYR A 68 2.47 -2.20 5.26
N ARG A 69 2.50 -3.34 4.56
CA ARG A 69 3.59 -3.69 3.65
C ARG A 69 3.47 -2.99 2.30
N TRP A 70 2.25 -2.92 1.77
CA TRP A 70 1.94 -2.26 0.50
C TRP A 70 0.87 -1.19 0.69
N ILE A 71 1.22 0.05 0.39
CA ILE A 71 0.32 1.20 0.42
C ILE A 71 -0.08 1.52 -1.02
N VAL A 72 -1.33 1.22 -1.36
CA VAL A 72 -1.92 1.53 -2.65
C VAL A 72 -2.76 2.80 -2.51
N ALA A 73 -2.27 3.90 -3.07
CA ALA A 73 -3.00 5.14 -3.14
C ALA A 73 -4.19 5.00 -4.10
N VAL A 74 -5.38 5.37 -3.64
CA VAL A 74 -6.60 5.38 -4.43
C VAL A 74 -7.09 6.81 -4.62
N SER A 75 -7.39 7.20 -5.86
CA SER A 75 -7.97 8.51 -6.16
C SER A 75 -9.34 8.40 -6.82
N GLY A 76 -10.29 9.23 -6.37
CA GLY A 76 -11.58 9.40 -7.05
C GLY A 76 -11.58 10.45 -8.16
N SER A 77 -10.45 11.13 -8.40
CA SER A 77 -10.29 12.17 -9.43
C SER A 77 -8.89 12.10 -10.02
N SER A 78 -8.62 11.06 -10.82
CA SER A 78 -7.27 10.81 -11.32
C SER A 78 -6.71 11.94 -12.17
N SER A 79 -5.45 12.27 -11.88
CA SER A 79 -4.62 13.13 -12.71
C SER A 79 -3.18 12.67 -12.64
N SER A 80 -2.41 12.90 -13.69
CA SER A 80 -0.98 12.55 -13.70
C SER A 80 -0.22 13.26 -12.58
N GLN A 81 -0.58 14.50 -12.26
CA GLN A 81 0.04 15.26 -11.17
C GLN A 81 -0.20 14.63 -9.80
N GLU A 82 -1.43 14.18 -9.53
CA GLU A 82 -1.75 13.49 -8.29
C GLU A 82 -1.07 12.12 -8.19
N CYS A 83 -1.08 11.35 -9.27
CA CYS A 83 -0.37 10.08 -9.35
C CYS A 83 1.12 10.25 -9.01
N ILE A 84 1.81 11.19 -9.67
CA ILE A 84 3.22 11.48 -9.40
C ILE A 84 3.42 11.95 -7.95
N ARG A 85 2.55 12.82 -7.44
CA ARG A 85 2.64 13.33 -6.07
C ARG A 85 2.57 12.20 -5.04
N LEU A 86 1.63 11.26 -5.19
CA LEU A 86 1.41 10.19 -4.22
C LEU A 86 2.47 9.11 -4.30
N LEU A 87 2.91 8.75 -5.52
CA LEU A 87 4.02 7.81 -5.69
C LEU A 87 5.32 8.37 -5.12
N ASN A 88 5.64 9.64 -5.37
CA ASN A 88 6.84 10.29 -4.79
C ASN A 88 6.76 10.46 -3.26
N ALA A 89 5.55 10.48 -2.69
CA ALA A 89 5.34 10.52 -1.24
C ALA A 89 5.55 9.16 -0.56
N GLY A 90 5.74 8.08 -1.33
CA GLY A 90 5.99 6.74 -0.81
C GLY A 90 4.78 5.81 -0.86
N ALA A 91 3.73 6.14 -1.63
CA ALA A 91 2.77 5.11 -2.00
C ALA A 91 3.45 4.13 -2.97
N ASP A 92 3.33 2.82 -2.71
CA ASP A 92 3.95 1.79 -3.53
C ASP A 92 3.24 1.62 -4.88
N TYR A 93 1.96 1.98 -4.93
CA TYR A 93 1.16 1.91 -6.14
C TYR A 93 0.03 2.94 -6.15
N TYR A 94 -0.55 3.19 -7.33
CA TYR A 94 -1.64 4.14 -7.53
C TYR A 94 -2.75 3.53 -8.38
N ILE A 95 -4.00 3.71 -7.95
CA ILE A 95 -5.21 3.21 -8.62
C ILE A 95 -6.27 4.33 -8.67
N ASP A 96 -6.92 4.45 -9.83
CA ASP A 96 -8.16 5.22 -9.93
C ASP A 96 -9.34 4.41 -9.36
N ALA A 97 -10.19 5.06 -8.57
CA ALA A 97 -11.30 4.42 -7.86
C ALA A 97 -12.43 3.92 -8.79
N TRP A 98 -12.44 4.36 -10.05
CA TRP A 98 -13.47 4.09 -11.06
C TRP A 98 -12.94 3.30 -12.26
N LEU A 99 -11.84 2.56 -12.06
CA LEU A 99 -11.35 1.63 -13.07
C LEU A 99 -12.44 0.63 -13.49
N PRO A 100 -12.39 0.10 -14.72
CA PRO A 100 -13.18 -1.06 -15.09
C PRO A 100 -12.96 -2.22 -14.10
N PRO A 101 -13.99 -3.01 -13.74
CA PRO A 101 -13.87 -4.08 -12.74
C PRO A 101 -12.70 -5.05 -12.99
N ALA A 102 -12.53 -5.49 -14.23
CA ALA A 102 -11.45 -6.40 -14.62
C ALA A 102 -10.07 -5.77 -14.45
N GLU A 103 -9.95 -4.45 -14.67
CA GLU A 103 -8.69 -3.72 -14.51
C GLU A 103 -8.33 -3.54 -13.03
N LEU A 104 -9.30 -3.19 -12.18
CA LEU A 104 -9.10 -3.12 -10.73
C LEU A 104 -8.55 -4.46 -10.20
N VAL A 105 -9.18 -5.56 -10.57
CA VAL A 105 -8.73 -6.92 -10.20
C VAL A 105 -7.32 -7.19 -10.72
N ALA A 106 -7.04 -6.89 -11.98
CA ALA A 106 -5.72 -7.13 -12.57
C ALA A 106 -4.61 -6.35 -11.86
N ARG A 107 -4.86 -5.08 -11.50
CA ARG A 107 -3.89 -4.23 -10.80
C ARG A 107 -3.64 -4.68 -9.37
N VAL A 108 -4.69 -5.07 -8.64
CA VAL A 108 -4.52 -5.65 -7.30
C VAL A 108 -3.68 -6.94 -7.36
N LYS A 109 -3.91 -7.82 -8.36
CA LYS A 109 -3.08 -9.03 -8.56
C LYS A 109 -1.60 -8.71 -8.79
N VAL A 110 -1.27 -7.56 -9.38
CA VAL A 110 0.13 -7.14 -9.56
C VAL A 110 0.77 -6.87 -8.21
N VAL A 111 0.10 -6.10 -7.33
CA VAL A 111 0.60 -5.78 -5.98
C VAL A 111 0.79 -7.06 -5.17
N LEU A 112 -0.17 -7.99 -5.20
CA LEU A 112 -0.08 -9.25 -4.46
C LEU A 112 1.08 -10.13 -4.91
N ARG A 113 1.29 -10.25 -6.22
CA ARG A 113 2.41 -11.01 -6.77
C ARG A 113 3.77 -10.45 -6.34
N PHE A 114 3.91 -9.14 -6.20
CA PHE A 114 5.13 -8.56 -5.63
C PHE A 114 5.28 -8.89 -4.15
N SER A 115 4.17 -8.92 -3.41
CA SER A 115 4.19 -9.28 -2.00
C SER A 115 4.62 -10.73 -1.75
N ASP A 116 4.08 -11.66 -2.54
CA ASP A 116 4.43 -13.08 -2.51
C ASP A 116 5.92 -13.28 -2.80
N TRP A 117 6.43 -12.63 -3.86
CA TRP A 117 7.85 -12.72 -4.24
C TRP A 117 8.79 -12.21 -3.13
N LEU A 118 8.43 -11.10 -2.47
CA LEU A 118 9.21 -10.61 -1.34
C LEU A 118 9.15 -11.58 -0.16
N ALA A 119 7.98 -12.16 0.15
CA ALA A 119 7.84 -13.15 1.23
C ALA A 119 8.75 -14.37 1.00
N GLU A 120 8.75 -14.91 -0.22
CA GLU A 120 9.64 -16.01 -0.61
C GLU A 120 11.13 -15.64 -0.46
N SER A 121 11.50 -14.40 -0.81
CA SER A 121 12.88 -13.92 -0.71
C SER A 121 13.39 -13.79 0.74
N TYR A 122 12.49 -13.49 1.69
CA TYR A 122 12.81 -13.49 3.11
C TYR A 122 12.98 -14.91 3.68
N ASP A 123 12.13 -15.85 3.24
CA ASP A 123 12.18 -17.25 3.71
C ASP A 123 13.41 -18.00 3.17
N HIS A 124 13.86 -17.67 1.96
CA HIS A 124 15.04 -18.29 1.34
C HIS A 124 16.36 -17.59 1.69
N GLY A 125 16.39 -16.70 2.70
CA GLY A 125 17.60 -16.01 3.17
C GLY A 125 18.31 -15.15 2.12
N THR A 126 17.65 -14.86 0.99
CA THR A 126 18.26 -14.19 -0.17
C THR A 126 18.31 -12.67 0.00
N LEU A 127 17.57 -12.15 0.98
CA LEU A 127 17.69 -10.78 1.51
C LEU A 127 18.10 -10.82 2.99
N GLY A 128 19.20 -11.52 3.28
CA GLY A 128 19.93 -11.30 4.53
C GLY A 128 20.30 -9.81 4.59
N HIS A 129 19.74 -9.11 5.58
CA HIS A 129 19.99 -7.71 5.87
C HIS A 129 21.51 -7.51 6.09
N GLN A 130 22.27 -7.25 5.03
CA GLN A 130 23.61 -6.69 5.15
C GLN A 130 23.39 -5.29 5.73
N PRO A 131 23.94 -4.97 6.92
CA PRO A 131 23.89 -3.61 7.42
C PRO A 131 24.47 -2.71 6.35
N ILE A 132 23.77 -1.62 6.01
CA ILE A 132 24.33 -0.57 5.15
C ILE A 132 25.65 -0.17 5.80
N PRO A 133 26.81 -0.35 5.14
CA PRO A 133 28.08 -0.01 5.75
C PRO A 133 28.05 1.48 6.11
N ASN A 134 28.08 1.78 7.41
CA ASN A 134 28.23 3.14 7.88
C ASN A 134 29.65 3.60 7.51
N THR A 135 29.80 4.25 6.37
CA THR A 135 31.09 4.83 5.94
C THR A 135 31.40 6.16 6.62
N ALA A 136 30.69 6.53 7.69
CA ALA A 136 31.05 7.65 8.55
C ALA A 136 31.85 7.16 9.76
N GLY A 137 33.19 7.09 9.63
CA GLY A 137 34.03 6.86 10.80
C GLY A 137 35.47 6.41 10.60
N SER A 138 36.20 6.89 9.58
CA SER A 138 37.66 6.75 9.53
C SER A 138 38.31 7.93 8.80
N ARG A 139 38.29 9.10 9.43
CA ARG A 139 39.36 10.10 9.21
C ARG A 139 40.14 10.22 10.51
N THR A 140 41.09 9.31 10.68
CA THR A 140 42.23 9.51 11.56
C THR A 140 43.04 10.68 11.00
N HIS A 141 43.03 11.81 11.71
CA HIS A 141 44.03 12.85 11.52
C HIS A 141 45.38 12.28 11.97
N GLN A 142 46.33 12.21 11.03
CA GLN A 142 47.76 12.34 11.34
C GLN A 142 48.10 13.83 11.45
#